data_AF-A0A7W6LXX2-F1
#
_entry.id   AF-A0A7W6LXX2-F1
#
_cell.length_a   1.000
_cell.length_b   1.000
_cell.length_c   1.000
_cell.angle_alpha   90.00
_cell.angle_beta   90.00
_cell.angle_gamma   90.00
#
_symmetry.space_group_name_H-M   'P 1'
#
loop_
_entity.id
_entity.type
_entity.pdbx_description
1 polymer ?
#
loop_
_entity_poly.entity_id
_entity_poly.type
_entity_poly.pdbx_seq_one_letter_code
_entity_poly.pdbx_strand_id
1 'polypeptide(L)' 'MVFTFQPPFLAGLSGYCAELGASFIGAIVGFKVEEREDHAAYIEHWLTALRNDKRAIFEAAREAQNAADYLLAMMTDQAD' A
#
# COMPACT_ATOMS: atom_id res chain seq x y z
N MET A 1 7.19 -1.91 19.07
CA MET A 1 7.13 -0.63 18.32
C MET A 1 5.85 -0.65 17.50
N VAL A 2 4.89 0.20 17.83
CA VAL A 2 3.59 0.28 17.14
C VAL A 2 3.67 1.48 16.19
N PHE A 3 3.70 1.23 14.88
CA PHE A 3 3.60 2.29 13.87
C PHE A 3 2.12 2.71 13.73
N THR A 4 1.65 3.62 14.56
CA THR A 4 0.36 4.29 14.34
C THR A 4 0.56 5.48 13.40
N PHE A 5 0.54 5.27 12.09
CA PHE A 5 0.42 6.35 11.11
C PHE A 5 -1.04 6.46 10.64
N GLN A 6 -1.93 6.85 11.56
CA GLN A 6 -3.30 7.22 11.20
C GLN A 6 -3.60 8.61 11.79
N PRO A 7 -3.26 9.72 11.09
CA PRO A 7 -3.89 10.99 11.37
C PRO A 7 -5.36 10.91 10.91
N PRO A 8 -6.34 11.40 11.70
CA PRO A 8 -7.74 11.01 11.47
C PRO A 8 -8.42 11.64 10.25
N PHE A 9 -7.74 12.46 9.44
CA PHE A 9 -8.46 13.29 8.46
C PHE A 9 -7.78 13.52 7.10
N LEU A 10 -6.59 12.98 6.80
CA LEU A 10 -5.86 13.28 5.55
C LEU A 10 -4.99 12.15 4.96
N ALA A 11 -5.29 10.88 5.21
CA ALA A 11 -4.72 9.81 4.37
C ALA A 11 -5.63 9.65 3.15
N GLY A 12 -5.43 10.47 2.11
CA GLY A 12 -6.06 10.25 0.81
C GLY A 12 -5.56 8.95 0.15
N LEU A 13 -5.36 8.96 -1.16
CA LEU A 13 -4.80 7.82 -1.93
C LEU A 13 -3.45 7.27 -1.41
N SER A 14 -2.74 7.95 -0.52
CA SER A 14 -1.41 7.56 -0.04
C SER A 14 -1.38 6.28 0.80
N GLY A 15 -2.38 6.05 1.66
CA GLY A 15 -2.51 4.78 2.39
C GLY A 15 -2.76 3.61 1.44
N TYR A 16 -3.52 3.89 0.36
CA TYR A 16 -3.83 2.94 -0.70
C TYR A 16 -2.57 2.48 -1.46
N CYS A 17 -1.67 3.41 -1.80
CA CYS A 17 -0.41 3.08 -2.47
C CYS A 17 0.53 2.26 -1.57
N ALA A 18 0.58 2.58 -0.27
CA ALA A 18 1.46 1.89 0.67
C ALA A 18 1.04 0.42 0.87
N GLU A 19 -0.25 0.13 1.02
CA GLU A 19 -0.73 -1.24 1.21
C GLU A 19 -0.63 -2.09 -0.07
N LEU A 20 -0.87 -1.48 -1.24
CA LEU A 20 -0.60 -2.15 -2.52
C LEU A 20 0.89 -2.44 -2.70
N GLY A 21 1.77 -1.48 -2.42
CA GLY A 21 3.20 -1.65 -2.53
C GLY A 21 3.73 -2.74 -1.59
N ALA A 22 3.27 -2.77 -0.34
CA ALA A 22 3.59 -3.83 0.61
C ALA A 22 3.13 -5.21 0.13
N SER A 23 1.94 -5.29 -0.47
CA SER A 23 1.41 -6.54 -1.05
C SER A 23 2.23 -7.00 -2.26
N PHE A 24 2.64 -6.09 -3.15
CA PHE A 24 3.46 -6.40 -4.32
C PHE A 24 4.85 -6.92 -3.91
N ILE A 25 5.50 -6.24 -2.97
CA ILE A 25 6.80 -6.68 -2.44
C ILE A 25 6.65 -8.00 -1.68
N GLY A 26 5.62 -8.15 -0.85
CA GLY A 26 5.34 -9.39 -0.12
C GLY A 26 5.16 -10.59 -1.05
N ALA A 27 4.46 -10.41 -2.18
CA ALA A 27 4.31 -11.43 -3.21
C ALA A 27 5.65 -11.82 -3.87
N ILE A 28 6.58 -10.88 -4.02
CA ILE A 28 7.88 -11.10 -4.66
C ILE A 28 8.89 -11.74 -3.69
N VAL A 29 8.93 -11.28 -2.45
CA VAL A 29 9.88 -11.73 -1.41
C VAL A 29 9.38 -13.01 -0.72
N GLY A 30 8.11 -13.37 -0.89
CA GLY A 30 7.52 -14.60 -0.35
C GLY A 30 7.12 -14.49 1.13
N PHE A 31 7.02 -13.27 1.68
CA PHE A 31 6.53 -13.06 3.03
C PHE A 31 5.01 -12.88 3.00
N LYS A 32 4.29 -13.66 3.82
CA LYS A 32 2.85 -13.47 3.97
C LYS A 32 2.58 -12.16 4.70
N VAL A 33 1.72 -11.34 4.12
CA VAL A 33 1.10 -10.22 4.84
C VAL A 33 0.12 -10.85 5.83
N GLU A 34 0.42 -10.76 7.12
CA GLU A 34 -0.48 -11.22 8.19
C GLU A 34 -1.72 -10.31 8.23
N GLU A 35 -2.92 -10.90 8.28
CA GLU A 35 -4.16 -10.16 8.45
C GLU A 35 -4.20 -9.55 9.86
N ARG A 36 -4.13 -8.22 9.94
CA ARG A 36 -4.28 -7.47 11.20
C ARG A 36 -5.75 -7.07 11.38
N GLU A 37 -6.32 -7.30 12.57
CA GLU A 37 -7.74 -7.02 12.86
C GLU A 37 -8.11 -5.52 12.69
N ASP A 38 -7.12 -4.64 12.74
CA ASP A 38 -7.24 -3.18 12.65
C ASP A 38 -7.56 -2.67 11.21
N HIS A 39 -7.49 -3.54 10.19
CA HIS A 39 -7.57 -3.17 8.78
C HIS A 39 -8.99 -2.75 8.31
N ALA A 40 -10.04 -3.08 9.07
CA ALA A 40 -11.42 -2.83 8.62
C ALA A 40 -11.81 -1.34 8.61
N ALA A 41 -11.16 -0.51 9.42
CA ALA A 41 -11.57 0.88 9.65
C ALA A 41 -11.36 1.81 8.44
N TYR A 42 -10.50 1.45 7.48
CA TYR A 42 -10.20 2.26 6.30
C TYR A 42 -10.87 1.75 5.01
N ILE A 43 -11.39 0.52 5.01
CA ILE A 43 -12.06 -0.08 3.85
C ILE A 43 -13.29 0.75 3.44
N GLU A 44 -14.05 1.27 4.40
CA GLU A 44 -15.22 2.12 4.11
C GLU A 44 -14.82 3.42 3.40
N HIS A 45 -13.72 4.05 3.84
CA HIS A 45 -13.20 5.26 3.22
C HIS A 45 -12.76 4.98 1.77
N TRP A 46 -12.11 3.84 1.55
CA TRP A 46 -11.64 3.43 0.23
C TRP A 46 -12.77 3.09 -0.73
N LEU A 47 -13.78 2.36 -0.26
CA LEU A 47 -14.97 2.08 -1.05
C LEU A 47 -15.66 3.38 -1.48
N THR A 48 -15.63 4.40 -0.64
CA THR A 48 -16.19 5.73 -0.98
C THR A 48 -15.34 6.44 -2.03
N ALA A 49 -14.01 6.43 -1.90
CA ALA A 49 -13.11 7.00 -2.91
C ALA A 49 -13.25 6.30 -4.28
N LEU A 50 -13.32 4.96 -4.29
CA LEU A 50 -13.46 4.16 -5.51
C LEU A 50 -14.85 4.30 -6.17
N ARG A 51 -15.89 4.52 -5.38
CA ARG A 51 -17.23 4.85 -5.92
C ARG A 51 -17.25 6.20 -6.62
N ASN A 52 -16.50 7.17 -6.09
CA ASN A 52 -16.41 8.51 -6.67
C ASN A 52 -15.51 8.55 -7.90
N ASP A 53 -14.41 7.78 -7.91
CA ASP A 53 -13.51 7.67 -9.05
C ASP A 53 -12.96 6.25 -9.21
N LYS A 54 -13.45 5.55 -10.25
CA LYS A 54 -13.00 4.20 -10.60
C LYS A 54 -11.59 4.17 -11.17
N ARG A 55 -11.00 5.31 -11.55
CA ARG A 55 -9.62 5.41 -12.03
C ARG A 55 -8.60 5.53 -10.91
N ALA A 56 -9.04 5.95 -9.72
CA ALA A 56 -8.19 6.12 -8.55
C ALA A 56 -7.41 4.85 -8.19
N ILE A 57 -8.00 3.67 -8.39
CA ILE A 57 -7.33 2.37 -8.20
C ILE A 57 -6.13 2.17 -9.13
N PHE A 58 -6.25 2.56 -10.40
CA PHE A 58 -5.19 2.36 -11.38
C PHE A 58 -4.04 3.31 -11.15
N GLU A 59 -4.33 4.55 -10.76
CA GLU A 59 -3.30 5.53 -10.42
C GLU A 59 -2.55 5.12 -9.14
N ALA A 60 -3.28 4.66 -8.12
CA ALA A 60 -2.67 4.14 -6.90
C ALA A 60 -1.79 2.92 -7.18
N ALA A 61 -2.26 1.99 -8.04
CA ALA A 61 -1.49 0.83 -8.43
C ALA A 61 -0.21 1.20 -9.21
N ARG A 62 -0.27 2.20 -10.08
CA ARG A 62 0.89 2.71 -10.82
C ARG A 62 1.96 3.26 -9.88
N GLU A 63 1.57 4.12 -8.94
CA GLU A 63 2.49 4.70 -7.95
C GLU A 63 3.03 3.64 -6.98
N ALA A 64 2.19 2.69 -6.56
CA ALA A 64 2.61 1.56 -5.73
C ALA A 64 3.63 0.66 -6.45
N GLN A 65 3.44 0.40 -7.74
CA GLN A 65 4.38 -0.38 -8.55
C GLN A 65 5.73 0.34 -8.66
N ASN A 66 5.74 1.64 -8.96
CA ASN A 66 6.97 2.42 -9.02
C ASN A 66 7.76 2.37 -7.71
N ALA A 67 7.06 2.48 -6.58
CA ALA A 67 7.67 2.40 -5.26
C ALA A 67 8.21 0.98 -4.96
N ALA A 68 7.46 -0.07 -5.32
CA ALA A 68 7.89 -1.45 -5.16
C ALA A 68 9.14 -1.76 -6.00
N ASP A 69 9.15 -1.35 -7.27
CA ASP A 69 10.29 -1.54 -8.17
C ASP A 69 11.54 -0.85 -7.64
N TYR A 70 11.42 0.38 -7.15
CA TYR A 70 12.53 1.11 -6.52
C TYR A 70 13.10 0.36 -5.31
N LEU A 71 12.23 -0.11 -4.41
CA LEU A 71 12.66 -0.83 -3.21
C LEU A 71 13.33 -2.17 -3.55
N LEU A 72 12.79 -2.92 -4.51
CA LEU A 72 13.36 -4.19 -4.96
C LEU A 72 14.71 -4.01 -5.66
N ALA A 73 14.86 -2.96 -6.46
CA ALA A 73 16.14 -2.61 -7.07
C ALA A 73 17.21 -2.32 -6.00
N MET A 74 16.86 -1.55 -4.96
CA MET A 74 17.80 -1.30 -3.85
C MET A 74 18.12 -2.56 -3.04
N MET A 75 17.15 -3.46 -2.83
CA MET A 75 17.40 -4.73 -2.13
C MET A 75 18.38 -5.63 -2.90
N THR A 76 18.34 -5.59 -4.22
CA THR A 76 19.22 -6.38 -5.08
C THR A 76 20.63 -5.80 -5.11
N ASP A 77 20.78 -4.48 -5.21
CA ASP A 77 22.07 -3.77 -5.17
C ASP A 77 22.82 -3.95 -3.82
N GLN A 78 22.09 -4.19 -2.72
CA GLN A 78 22.67 -4.49 -1.41
C GLN A 78 23.14 -5.95 -1.25
N ALA A 79 22.75 -6.84 -2.17
CA ALA A 79 23.09 -8.27 -2.10
C ALA A 79 24.39 -8.63 -2.84
N ASP A 80 24.94 -7.70 -3.61
CA ASP A 80 26.23 -7.76 -4.30
C ASP A 80 27.35 -7.08 -3.49
#